data_AF-A0A524MFY4-F1
#
_entry.id   AF-A0A524MFY4-F1
#
_cell.length_a   1.000
_cell.length_b   1.000
_cell.length_c   1.000
_cell.angle_alpha   90.00
_cell.angle_beta   90.00
_cell.angle_gamma   90.00
#
_symmetry.space_group_name_H-M   'P 1'
#
loop_
_entity.id
_entity.type
_entity.pdbx_description
1 polymer ?
#
loop_
_entity_poly.entity_id
_entity_poly.type
_entity_poly.pdbx_seq_one_letter_code
_entity_poly.pdbx_strand_id
1 'polypeptide(L)'
;MTKRNQTNWVIELSPEIGDNKSRVSSKSNIQNILQAVMQRNMLVALHFGHNDDFILTSILAIDPELGKIVVDSGEAEKLGQVVLHSNKVTFVTSKDESKIQFICTAIRKIQFEGRNAFSIDLPESLLRIKKRQYYQITNASPT
;
A
#
# COMPACT_ATOMS: atom_id res chain seq x y z
N MET A 1 3.22 -21.24 25.61
CA MET A 1 3.71 -19.87 25.86
C MET A 1 5.10 -19.75 25.27
N THR A 2 5.28 -19.13 24.09
CA THR A 2 6.54 -18.52 23.59
C THR A 2 6.25 -17.83 22.25
N LYS A 3 6.30 -16.50 22.32
CA LYS A 3 6.64 -15.48 21.31
C LYS A 3 5.81 -15.39 20.02
N ARG A 4 4.78 -14.54 20.17
CA ARG A 4 4.38 -13.45 19.25
C ARG A 4 5.39 -13.20 18.12
N ASN A 5 5.21 -13.83 16.97
CA ASN A 5 5.65 -13.26 15.70
C ASN A 5 4.60 -12.23 15.29
N GLN A 6 4.65 -11.05 15.92
CA GLN A 6 3.82 -9.93 15.52
C GLN A 6 4.38 -9.42 14.19
N THR A 7 3.66 -9.80 13.15
CA THR A 7 3.77 -9.35 11.77
C THR A 7 3.72 -7.84 11.70
N ASN A 8 4.89 -7.21 11.67
CA ASN A 8 4.99 -5.78 11.37
C ASN A 8 4.82 -5.58 9.85
N TRP A 9 3.58 -5.71 9.37
CA TRP A 9 3.22 -5.59 7.96
C TRP A 9 3.14 -4.12 7.50
N VAL A 10 3.02 -3.18 8.42
CA VAL A 10 3.41 -1.80 8.18
C VAL A 10 4.89 -1.73 8.50
N ILE A 11 5.71 -1.62 7.47
CA ILE A 11 7.09 -1.23 7.73
C ILE A 11 6.94 0.25 8.11
N GLU A 12 7.08 0.57 9.40
CA GLU A 12 7.44 1.93 9.80
C GLU A 12 8.46 2.40 8.78
N LEU A 13 8.30 3.63 8.27
CA LEU A 13 9.26 4.24 7.37
C LEU A 13 10.57 4.53 8.16
N SER A 14 11.13 3.51 8.82
CA SER A 14 12.40 3.53 9.49
C SER A 14 13.42 3.94 8.43
N PRO A 15 14.19 5.00 8.69
CA PRO A 15 15.12 5.62 7.75
C PRO A 15 16.33 4.73 7.40
N GLU A 16 16.34 3.50 7.89
CA GLU A 16 17.22 2.40 7.47
C GLU A 16 16.93 2.08 5.98
N ILE A 17 17.49 2.90 5.09
CA ILE A 17 17.59 2.66 3.64
C ILE A 17 18.58 1.50 3.48
N GLY A 18 18.07 0.28 3.56
CA GLY A 18 18.80 -0.91 3.12
C GLY A 18 18.76 -1.03 1.60
N ASP A 19 19.74 -1.73 1.03
CA ASP A 19 19.94 -1.96 -0.42
C ASP A 19 18.67 -2.47 -1.17
N ASN A 20 17.71 -3.04 -0.44
CA ASN A 20 16.47 -3.59 -0.99
C ASN A 20 15.28 -2.61 -1.07
N LYS A 21 15.42 -1.37 -0.60
CA LYS A 21 14.35 -0.34 -0.61
C LYS A 21 14.69 0.76 -1.61
N SER A 22 13.74 1.13 -2.46
CA SER A 22 13.87 2.28 -3.38
C SER A 22 12.64 3.16 -3.37
N ARG A 23 12.85 4.49 -3.34
CA ARG A 23 11.76 5.48 -3.42
C ARG A 23 11.52 5.88 -4.87
N VAL A 24 10.25 5.88 -5.27
CA VAL A 24 9.77 6.31 -6.58
C VAL A 24 8.98 7.60 -6.40
N SER A 25 9.47 8.71 -6.96
CA SER A 25 8.83 10.04 -6.88
C SER A 25 8.43 10.62 -8.25
N SER A 26 8.83 9.98 -9.36
CA SER A 26 8.44 10.42 -10.71
C SER A 26 6.96 10.15 -10.96
N LYS A 27 6.20 11.20 -11.34
CA LYS A 27 4.76 11.13 -11.61
C LYS A 27 4.40 9.99 -12.56
N SER A 28 5.09 9.87 -13.70
CA SER A 28 4.84 8.81 -14.68
C SER A 28 5.08 7.41 -14.12
N ASN A 29 6.14 7.22 -13.32
CA ASN A 29 6.42 5.93 -12.71
C ASN A 29 5.40 5.58 -11.61
N ILE A 30 4.99 6.56 -10.80
CA ILE A 30 3.93 6.40 -9.80
C ILE A 30 2.64 5.94 -10.50
N GLN A 31 2.23 6.65 -11.55
CA GLN A 31 1.03 6.31 -12.32
C GLN A 31 1.12 4.93 -12.94
N ASN A 32 2.23 4.58 -13.58
CA ASN A 32 2.42 3.25 -14.18
C ASN A 32 2.31 2.13 -13.13
N ILE A 33 2.86 2.34 -11.94
CA ILE A 33 2.77 1.37 -10.85
C ILE A 33 1.32 1.23 -10.35
N LEU A 34 0.66 2.35 -10.05
CA LEU A 34 -0.71 2.34 -9.55
C LEU A 34 -1.69 1.78 -10.60
N GLN A 35 -1.51 2.12 -11.88
CA GLN A 35 -2.27 1.55 -13.00
C GLN A 35 -2.10 0.03 -13.07
N ALA A 36 -0.88 -0.48 -12.90
CA ALA A 36 -0.65 -1.93 -12.88
C ALA A 36 -1.34 -2.61 -11.69
N VAL A 37 -1.39 -1.95 -10.52
CA VAL A 37 -2.11 -2.45 -9.34
C VAL A 37 -3.63 -2.48 -9.61
N MET A 38 -4.18 -1.41 -10.19
CA MET A 38 -5.59 -1.27 -10.55
C MET A 38 -6.02 -2.29 -11.61
N GLN A 39 -5.32 -2.37 -12.74
CA GLN A 39 -5.66 -3.23 -13.88
C GLN A 39 -5.61 -4.72 -13.51
N ARG A 40 -4.76 -5.11 -12.56
CA ARG A 40 -4.68 -6.48 -12.04
C ARG A 40 -5.67 -6.75 -10.91
N ASN A 41 -6.51 -5.77 -10.54
CA ASN A 41 -7.45 -5.80 -9.42
C ASN A 41 -6.80 -6.33 -8.12
N MET A 42 -5.60 -5.85 -7.83
CA MET A 42 -4.83 -6.32 -6.69
C MET A 42 -5.44 -5.80 -5.39
N LEU A 43 -5.46 -6.67 -4.37
CA LEU A 43 -5.80 -6.23 -3.02
C LEU A 43 -4.70 -5.33 -2.46
N VAL A 44 -5.14 -4.28 -1.79
CA VAL A 44 -4.30 -3.30 -1.11
C VAL A 44 -4.77 -3.22 0.35
N ALA A 45 -3.84 -3.41 1.28
CA ALA A 45 -4.10 -3.17 2.68
C ALA A 45 -4.04 -1.65 2.94
N LEU A 46 -5.14 -1.09 3.43
CA LEU A 46 -5.25 0.29 3.86
C LEU A 46 -5.15 0.34 5.38
N HIS A 47 -4.02 0.83 5.88
CA HIS A 47 -3.78 1.10 7.30
C HIS A 47 -4.15 2.53 7.65
N PHE A 48 -4.84 2.70 8.78
CA PHE A 48 -5.34 3.98 9.28
C PHE A 48 -5.28 4.00 10.81
N GLY A 49 -5.17 5.19 11.40
CA GLY A 49 -5.03 5.34 12.86
C GLY A 49 -3.66 4.91 13.40
N HIS A 50 -3.61 4.60 14.71
CA HIS A 50 -2.38 4.27 15.45
C HIS A 50 -2.28 2.80 15.90
N ASN A 51 -3.37 2.05 15.81
CA ASN A 51 -3.34 0.60 16.03
C ASN A 51 -3.06 -0.05 14.68
N ASP A 52 -2.40 -1.21 14.63
CA ASP A 52 -2.05 -1.97 13.41
C ASP A 52 -3.27 -2.40 12.54
N ASP A 53 -4.43 -1.80 12.76
CA ASP A 53 -5.67 -2.00 12.04
C ASP A 53 -5.50 -1.67 10.56
N PHE A 54 -6.10 -2.53 9.74
CA PHE A 54 -6.19 -2.34 8.31
C PHE A 54 -7.49 -2.92 7.77
N ILE A 55 -7.85 -2.45 6.59
CA ILE A 55 -8.86 -3.07 5.76
C ILE A 55 -8.24 -3.48 4.43
N LEU A 56 -8.87 -4.44 3.77
CA LEU A 56 -8.56 -4.77 2.38
C LEU A 56 -9.47 -3.94 1.46
N THR A 57 -8.85 -3.32 0.46
CA THR A 57 -9.52 -2.54 -0.59
C THR A 57 -8.84 -2.83 -1.94
N SER A 58 -9.38 -2.28 -3.02
CA SER A 58 -8.77 -2.27 -4.35
C SER A 58 -8.83 -0.86 -4.94
N ILE A 59 -7.93 -0.56 -5.90
CA ILE A 59 -8.00 0.67 -6.67
C ILE A 59 -9.06 0.48 -7.75
N LEU A 60 -10.05 1.37 -7.77
CA LEU A 60 -11.15 1.36 -8.74
C LEU A 60 -10.87 2.28 -9.94
N ALA A 61 -10.30 3.45 -9.67
CA ALA A 61 -9.95 4.42 -10.70
C ALA A 61 -8.75 5.27 -10.29
N ILE A 62 -8.04 5.82 -11.28
CA ILE A 62 -6.96 6.78 -11.09
C ILE A 62 -7.24 7.96 -12.01
N ASP A 63 -7.21 9.16 -11.44
CA ASP A 63 -7.36 10.43 -12.17
C ASP A 63 -6.05 11.24 -12.06
N PRO A 64 -5.16 11.12 -13.06
CA PRO A 64 -3.91 11.87 -13.17
C PRO A 64 -4.04 13.39 -13.23
N GLU A 65 -5.16 13.89 -13.75
CA GLU A 65 -5.40 15.31 -14.01
C GLU A 65 -5.86 15.99 -12.73
N LEU A 66 -6.80 15.37 -12.01
CA LEU A 66 -7.26 15.84 -10.71
C LEU A 66 -6.33 15.45 -9.56
N GLY A 67 -5.35 14.58 -9.80
CA GLY A 67 -4.42 14.14 -8.77
C GLY A 67 -5.08 13.19 -7.76
N LYS A 68 -6.02 12.35 -8.20
CA LYS A 68 -6.86 11.51 -7.31
C LYS A 68 -6.74 10.02 -7.61
N ILE A 69 -6.99 9.22 -6.58
CA ILE A 69 -7.27 7.79 -6.70
C ILE A 69 -8.65 7.54 -6.09
N VAL A 70 -9.42 6.66 -6.71
CA VAL A 70 -10.64 6.10 -6.15
C VAL A 70 -10.35 4.67 -5.70
N VAL A 71 -10.63 4.38 -4.43
CA VAL A 71 -10.48 3.03 -3.85
C VAL A 71 -11.83 2.53 -3.34
N ASP A 72 -12.01 1.21 -3.38
CA ASP A 72 -13.22 0.59 -2.85
C ASP A 72 -13.38 0.89 -1.35
N SER A 73 -14.63 1.04 -0.92
CA SER A 73 -14.93 1.25 0.49
C SER A 73 -14.97 -0.07 1.28
N GLY A 74 -15.07 -1.23 0.63
CA GLY A 74 -14.94 -2.55 1.27
C GLY A 74 -15.68 -2.67 2.61
N GLU A 75 -15.01 -3.24 3.63
CA GLU A 75 -15.51 -3.26 5.01
C GLU A 75 -15.28 -1.94 5.78
N ALA A 76 -14.63 -0.95 5.16
CA ALA A 76 -14.37 0.35 5.78
C ALA A 76 -15.64 1.09 6.17
N GLU A 77 -16.79 0.75 5.57
CA GLU A 77 -18.04 1.40 5.91
C GLU A 77 -18.37 1.23 7.40
N LYS A 78 -17.99 0.10 8.00
CA LYS A 78 -18.11 -0.17 9.44
C LYS A 78 -17.10 0.63 10.29
N LEU A 79 -15.98 1.02 9.69
CA LEU A 79 -14.88 1.76 10.31
C LEU A 79 -14.87 3.24 9.88
N GLY A 80 -15.91 3.67 9.17
CA GLY A 80 -15.87 4.80 8.25
C GLY A 80 -15.50 6.12 8.89
N GLN A 81 -15.95 6.37 10.12
CA GLN A 81 -15.57 7.59 10.84
C GLN A 81 -14.07 7.61 11.17
N VAL A 82 -13.49 6.50 11.60
CA VAL A 82 -12.06 6.46 11.96
C VAL A 82 -11.18 6.68 10.73
N VAL A 83 -11.55 6.05 9.61
CA VAL A 83 -10.85 6.22 8.33
C VAL A 83 -10.97 7.68 7.85
N LEU A 84 -12.18 8.27 7.87
CA LEU A 84 -12.41 9.64 7.39
C LEU A 84 -11.74 10.73 8.24
N HIS A 85 -11.55 10.50 9.55
CA HIS A 85 -10.82 11.42 10.43
C HIS A 85 -9.30 11.22 10.39
N SER A 86 -8.79 10.23 9.65
CA SER A 86 -7.36 9.99 9.54
C SER A 86 -6.71 11.01 8.60
N ASN A 87 -5.81 11.84 9.14
CA ASN A 87 -5.07 12.82 8.35
C ASN A 87 -4.16 12.18 7.29
N LYS A 88 -3.69 10.96 7.55
CA LYS A 88 -2.82 10.19 6.68
C LYS A 88 -3.21 8.72 6.75
N VAL A 89 -3.15 8.05 5.61
CA VAL A 89 -3.40 6.62 5.51
C VAL A 89 -2.28 5.97 4.70
N THR A 90 -1.94 4.72 5.05
CA THR A 90 -0.85 3.98 4.41
C THR A 90 -1.42 2.81 3.63
N PHE A 91 -1.10 2.75 2.35
CA PHE A 91 -1.45 1.65 1.47
C PHE A 91 -0.26 0.71 1.32
N VAL A 92 -0.53 -0.60 1.37
CA VAL A 92 0.45 -1.65 1.20
C VAL A 92 -0.08 -2.72 0.25
N THR A 93 0.68 -3.04 -0.79
CA THR A 93 0.39 -4.18 -1.68
C THR A 93 1.67 -4.89 -2.08
N SER A 94 1.56 -6.07 -2.69
CA SER A 94 2.71 -6.87 -3.13
C SER A 94 2.57 -7.25 -4.60
N LYS A 95 3.54 -6.84 -5.43
CA LYS A 95 3.60 -7.11 -6.88
C LYS A 95 4.93 -7.77 -7.22
N ASP A 96 4.90 -8.92 -7.89
CA ASP A 96 6.08 -9.57 -8.50
C ASP A 96 7.31 -9.55 -7.57
N GLU A 97 7.15 -10.16 -6.38
CA GLU A 97 8.16 -10.26 -5.30
C GLU A 97 8.61 -8.95 -4.63
N SER A 98 8.02 -7.83 -5.02
CA SER A 98 8.24 -6.51 -4.43
C SER A 98 7.03 -6.06 -3.63
N LYS A 99 7.23 -5.63 -2.39
CA LYS A 99 6.22 -4.88 -1.64
C LYS A 99 6.22 -3.43 -2.11
N ILE A 100 5.04 -2.85 -2.25
CA ILE A 100 4.81 -1.46 -2.62
C ILE A 100 4.06 -0.83 -1.45
N GLN A 101 4.56 0.30 -0.96
CA GLN A 101 3.97 1.04 0.14
C GLN A 101 3.88 2.52 -0.21
N PHE A 102 2.77 3.17 0.11
CA PHE A 102 2.60 4.60 -0.14
C PHE A 102 1.64 5.24 0.83
N ILE A 103 1.80 6.55 1.03
CA ILE A 103 0.98 7.35 1.93
C ILE A 103 0.11 8.28 1.10
N CYS A 104 -1.17 8.33 1.45
CA CYS A 104 -2.13 9.26 0.87
C CYS A 104 -2.80 10.09 1.96
N THR A 105 -3.38 11.21 1.54
CA THR A 105 -4.08 12.18 2.38
C THR A 105 -5.46 12.48 1.81
N ALA A 106 -6.21 13.31 2.54
CA ALA A 106 -7.49 13.87 2.12
C ALA A 106 -8.51 12.79 1.69
N ILE A 107 -8.66 11.75 2.52
CA ILE A 107 -9.66 10.72 2.30
C ILE A 107 -11.07 11.27 2.44
N ARG A 108 -11.89 11.03 1.42
CA ARG A 108 -13.28 11.50 1.36
C ARG A 108 -14.17 10.38 0.86
N LYS A 109 -15.33 10.20 1.50
CA LYS A 109 -16.36 9.30 0.98
C LYS A 109 -16.97 9.90 -0.29
N ILE A 110 -17.05 9.11 -1.34
CA ILE A 110 -17.71 9.45 -2.60
C ILE A 110 -18.62 8.30 -3.04
N GLN A 111 -19.44 8.57 -4.05
CA GLN A 111 -20.11 7.51 -4.80
C GLN A 111 -19.40 7.36 -6.14
N PHE A 112 -19.00 6.14 -6.47
CA PHE A 112 -18.35 5.79 -7.73
C PHE A 112 -19.13 4.63 -8.36
N GLU A 113 -19.63 4.83 -9.58
CA GLU A 113 -20.47 3.84 -10.30
C GLU A 113 -21.64 3.29 -9.46
N GLY A 114 -22.28 4.17 -8.68
CA GLY A 114 -23.41 3.81 -7.81
C GLY A 114 -23.04 3.12 -6.50
N ARG A 115 -21.76 2.86 -6.24
CA ARG A 115 -21.25 2.21 -5.01
C ARG A 115 -20.49 3.19 -4.14
N ASN A 116 -20.48 2.93 -2.82
CA ASN A 116 -19.65 3.69 -1.90
C ASN A 116 -18.17 3.44 -2.19
N ALA A 117 -17.37 4.50 -2.22
CA ALA A 117 -15.94 4.45 -2.45
C ALA A 117 -15.25 5.57 -1.66
N PHE A 118 -13.92 5.57 -1.65
CA PHE A 118 -13.13 6.69 -1.17
C PHE A 118 -12.35 7.35 -2.29
N SER A 119 -12.38 8.67 -2.30
CA SER A 119 -11.44 9.50 -3.07
C SER A 119 -10.31 9.94 -2.15
N ILE A 120 -9.09 9.83 -2.63
CA ILE A 120 -7.85 10.21 -1.92
C ILE A 120 -6.89 10.89 -2.88
N ASP A 121 -5.98 11.70 -2.34
CA ASP A 121 -4.90 12.28 -3.14
C ASP A 121 -3.96 11.19 -3.68
N LEU A 122 -3.49 11.38 -4.92
CA LEU A 122 -2.37 10.62 -5.45
C LEU A 122 -1.15 10.76 -4.52
N PRO A 123 -0.40 9.69 -4.24
CA PRO A 123 0.77 9.75 -3.39
C PRO A 123 1.89 10.54 -4.07
N GLU A 124 2.60 11.37 -3.31
CA GLU A 124 3.79 12.09 -3.80
C GLU A 124 4.98 11.14 -4.06
N SER A 125 5.00 10.00 -3.37
CA SER A 125 6.01 8.97 -3.60
C SER A 125 5.53 7.58 -3.19
N LEU A 126 6.10 6.56 -3.81
CA LEU A 126 5.93 5.15 -3.47
C LEU A 126 7.27 4.61 -2.96
N LEU A 127 7.22 3.70 -1.99
CA LEU A 127 8.35 2.90 -1.56
C LEU A 127 8.22 1.50 -2.17
N ARG A 128 9.23 1.08 -2.92
CA ARG A 128 9.34 -0.29 -3.43
C ARG A 128 10.37 -1.04 -2.59
N ILE A 129 9.99 -2.20 -2.09
CA ILE A 129 10.80 -3.01 -1.19
C ILE A 129 10.91 -4.40 -1.79
N LYS A 130 12.10 -4.77 -2.25
CA LYS A 130 12.35 -6.13 -2.73
C LYS A 130 12.40 -7.10 -1.56
N LYS A 131 11.82 -8.30 -1.72
CA LYS A 131 12.11 -9.41 -0.80
C LYS A 131 13.62 -9.64 -0.75
N ARG A 132 14.15 -9.94 0.44
CA ARG A 132 15.53 -10.44 0.54
C ARG A 132 15.58 -11.78 -0.18
N GLN A 133 16.35 -11.86 -1.25
CA GLN A 133 16.78 -13.14 -1.79
C GLN A 133 17.89 -13.64 -0.86
N TYR A 134 17.57 -14.62 -0.02
CA TYR A 134 18.61 -15.37 0.67
C TYR A 134 19.35 -16.15 -0.41
N TYR A 135 20.54 -15.69 -0.80
CA TYR A 135 21.47 -16.52 -1.54
C TYR A 135 21.73 -17.75 -0.67
N GLN A 136 21.12 -18.88 -1.04
CA GLN A 136 21.52 -20.16 -0.47
C GLN A 136 22.94 -20.40 -0.96
N ILE A 137 23.93 -20.12 -0.11
CA ILE A 137 25.27 -20.67 -0.27
C ILE A 137 25.07 -22.16 0.01
N THR A 138 24.72 -22.94 -1.01
CA THR A 138 24.86 -24.39 -0.95
C THR A 138 26.36 -24.64 -0.88
N ASN A 139 26.89 -24.81 0.32
CA ASN A 139 28.15 -25.49 0.50
C ASN A 139 27.96 -26.87 -0.13
N ALA A 140 28.51 -27.06 -1.33
CA ALA A 140 28.80 -28.39 -1.83
C ALA A 140 29.72 -29.04 -0.80
N SER A 141 29.24 -30.05 -0.09
CA SER A 141 30.11 -30.97 0.63
C SER A 141 30.82 -31.82 -0.43
N PRO A 142 32.15 -31.74 -0.60
CA PRO A 142 32.85 -32.74 -1.40
C PRO A 142 32.75 -34.08 -0.66
N THR A 143 32.25 -35.10 -1.35
CA THR A 143 32.38 -36.50 -0.92
C THR A 143 33.46 -37.14 -1.76
#